data_AF-A0A061F9K5-F1
#
_entry.id   AF-A0A061F9K5-F1
#
_cell.length_a   1.000
_cell.length_b   1.000
_cell.length_c   1.000
_cell.angle_alpha   90.00
_cell.angle_beta   90.00
_cell.angle_gamma   90.00
#
_symmetry.space_group_name_H-M   'P 1'
#
loop_
_entity.id
_entity.type
_entity.pdbx_description
1 polymer ?
#
loop_
_entity_poly.entity_id
_entity_poly.type
_entity_poly.pdbx_seq_one_letter_code
_entity_poly.pdbx_strand_id
1 'polypeptide(L)'
;MNNLGGIIPECFGNLTSSLLQMNLFMNNFHGKLSRTLFPKSCSLISFRINNNQLEGPIPQSLVNCKDLALLDLGNNNLSGTFPTWLGKLNLQVLGLRFNRFHGHIVNSEVASSFSHLRIIDLSHNEFSGCLPPKLLESLNAISNGYEKKGEVEFMRTGSTYGFSVYYDESFYITIKGLEMGYTRILISLMAVDFSNNQFTGHIPEIIGKLQSLIVLNLSHNSFTGPIPSSLSNLSKVESLDLSSNKLDGRIPAQLNNLGFLAGLEPPPTIFDDDDDDTTKELNWRFSILMGYGSGLVFGLSMGYIVFTTGKPSWFLKMTKRVQQKYVTRT
;
A
#
# COMPACT_ATOMS: atom_id res chain seq x y z
N MET A 1 16.90 8.81 -14.40
CA MET A 1 17.50 8.92 -13.06
C MET A 1 18.76 9.76 -13.18
N ASN A 2 18.97 10.67 -12.25
CA ASN A 2 20.17 11.49 -12.20
C ASN A 2 21.17 10.90 -11.20
N ASN A 3 22.41 11.39 -11.22
CA ASN A 3 23.47 10.96 -10.30
C ASN A 3 23.93 12.12 -9.38
N LEU A 4 23.01 13.05 -9.06
CA LEU A 4 23.32 14.20 -8.21
C LEU A 4 23.64 13.71 -6.80
N GLY A 5 24.63 14.32 -6.15
CA GLY A 5 25.02 13.94 -4.80
C GLY A 5 25.57 15.10 -4.01
N GLY A 6 26.03 14.81 -2.79
CA GLY A 6 26.41 15.83 -1.83
C GLY A 6 25.31 16.11 -0.81
N ILE A 7 25.54 17.11 0.03
CA ILE A 7 24.56 17.62 0.98
C ILE A 7 23.63 18.59 0.25
N ILE A 8 22.34 18.59 0.59
CA ILE A 8 21.40 19.58 0.08
C ILE A 8 21.81 20.97 0.60
N PRO A 9 22.13 21.93 -0.29
CA PRO A 9 22.58 23.25 0.13
C PRO A 9 21.49 24.00 0.91
N GLU A 10 21.87 24.69 1.98
CA GLU A 10 20.92 25.47 2.79
C GLU A 10 20.23 26.58 1.98
N CYS A 11 20.91 27.11 0.96
CA CYS A 11 20.36 28.13 0.08
C CYS A 11 19.12 27.66 -0.71
N PHE A 12 18.87 26.35 -0.80
CA PHE A 12 17.62 25.83 -1.37
C PHE A 12 16.41 26.31 -0.56
N GLY A 13 16.58 26.61 0.73
CA GLY A 13 15.53 27.22 1.54
C GLY A 13 15.01 28.54 0.95
N ASN A 14 15.86 29.34 0.31
CA ASN A 14 15.43 30.59 -0.34
C ASN A 14 14.49 30.33 -1.52
N LEU A 15 14.64 29.18 -2.20
CA LEU A 15 13.81 28.81 -3.35
C LEU A 15 12.43 28.32 -2.90
N THR A 16 12.31 27.70 -1.72
CA THR A 16 11.03 27.17 -1.22
C THR A 16 9.96 28.24 -0.96
N SER A 17 10.32 29.52 -0.99
CA SER A 17 9.38 30.64 -0.85
C SER A 17 8.59 30.94 -2.13
N SER A 18 9.02 30.42 -3.27
CA SER A 18 8.31 30.55 -4.56
C SER A 18 8.06 29.20 -5.23
N LEU A 19 8.86 28.18 -4.87
CA LEU A 19 8.73 26.84 -5.37
C LEU A 19 7.52 26.15 -4.73
N LEU A 20 6.61 25.64 -5.57
CA LEU A 20 5.46 24.85 -5.13
C LEU A 20 5.80 23.36 -5.02
N GLN A 21 6.78 22.89 -5.77
CA GLN A 21 7.15 21.47 -5.84
C GLN A 21 8.65 21.31 -5.85
N MET A 22 9.13 20.46 -4.95
CA MET A 22 10.54 20.13 -4.85
C MET A 22 10.70 18.62 -4.97
N ASN A 23 11.16 18.18 -6.14
CA ASN A 23 11.35 16.77 -6.44
C ASN A 23 12.84 16.46 -6.68
N LEU A 24 13.44 15.79 -5.70
CA LEU A 24 14.83 15.36 -5.67
C LEU A 24 14.94 13.82 -5.61
N PHE A 25 13.87 13.10 -5.95
CA PHE A 25 13.81 11.64 -5.86
C PHE A 25 14.89 10.94 -6.70
N MET A 26 15.33 9.77 -6.26
CA MET A 26 16.27 8.89 -6.96
C MET A 26 17.58 9.59 -7.37
N ASN A 27 18.32 10.02 -6.35
CA ASN A 27 19.66 10.61 -6.45
C ASN A 27 20.58 10.04 -5.35
N ASN A 28 21.77 10.61 -5.17
CA ASN A 28 22.77 10.25 -4.16
C ASN A 28 22.96 11.37 -3.11
N PHE A 29 21.91 12.14 -2.79
CA PHE A 29 22.00 13.14 -1.73
C PHE A 29 22.20 12.46 -0.37
N HIS A 30 23.07 13.01 0.47
CA HIS A 30 23.39 12.46 1.79
C HIS A 30 23.50 13.56 2.85
N GLY A 31 23.77 13.16 4.08
CA GLY A 31 23.81 14.08 5.22
C GLY A 31 22.41 14.45 5.70
N LYS A 32 22.33 15.49 6.53
CA LYS A 32 21.09 15.87 7.22
C LYS A 32 20.31 16.89 6.42
N LEU A 33 18.98 16.82 6.49
CA LEU A 33 18.12 17.92 6.08
C LEU A 33 18.32 19.11 7.02
N SER A 34 18.80 20.23 6.49
CA SER A 34 19.08 21.42 7.31
C SER A 34 17.79 21.99 7.93
N ARG A 35 17.91 22.53 9.13
CA ARG A 35 16.81 23.18 9.85
C ARG A 35 16.36 24.48 9.16
N THR A 36 17.21 25.08 8.34
CA THR A 36 16.91 26.31 7.59
C THR A 36 16.25 26.06 6.23
N LEU A 37 16.15 24.79 5.80
CA LEU A 37 15.62 24.42 4.48
C LEU A 37 14.15 24.83 4.28
N PHE A 38 13.38 24.96 5.36
CA PHE A 38 11.95 25.31 5.33
C PHE A 38 11.71 26.62 6.11
N PRO A 39 11.95 27.79 5.49
CA PRO A 39 11.70 29.08 6.11
C PRO A 39 10.20 29.31 6.36
N LYS A 40 9.87 30.34 7.14
CA LYS A 40 8.47 30.70 7.46
C LYS A 40 7.60 31.00 6.23
N SER A 41 8.23 31.40 5.13
CA SER A 41 7.61 31.69 3.84
C SER A 41 7.45 30.47 2.93
N CYS A 42 7.73 29.26 3.41
CA CYS A 42 7.67 28.05 2.59
C CYS A 42 6.28 27.86 1.94
N SER A 43 6.25 27.72 0.62
CA SER A 43 5.03 27.55 -0.20
C SER A 43 4.96 26.18 -0.87
N LEU A 44 5.77 25.21 -0.40
CA LEU A 44 5.77 23.87 -0.96
C LEU A 44 4.43 23.17 -0.72
N ILE A 45 3.88 22.62 -1.80
CA ILE A 45 2.72 21.73 -1.84
C ILE A 45 3.18 20.26 -1.91
N SER A 46 4.27 20.01 -2.63
CA SER A 46 4.88 18.67 -2.77
C SER A 46 6.37 18.73 -2.45
N PHE A 47 6.82 17.83 -1.58
CA PHE A 47 8.23 17.59 -1.31
C PHE A 47 8.55 16.10 -1.41
N ARG A 48 9.36 15.73 -2.41
CA ARG A 48 9.79 14.36 -2.66
C ARG A 48 11.31 14.29 -2.68
N ILE A 49 11.87 13.46 -1.83
CA ILE A 49 13.32 13.20 -1.76
C ILE A 49 13.64 11.73 -1.50
N ASN A 50 12.65 10.88 -1.76
CA ASN A 50 12.78 9.45 -1.59
C ASN A 50 13.87 8.85 -2.49
N ASN A 51 14.42 7.70 -2.08
CA ASN A 51 15.52 7.02 -2.76
C ASN A 51 16.78 7.90 -2.81
N ASN A 52 17.29 8.25 -1.62
CA ASN A 52 18.55 8.96 -1.39
C ASN A 52 19.27 8.35 -0.16
N GLN A 53 20.28 9.01 0.38
CA GLN A 53 21.09 8.56 1.52
C GLN A 53 21.02 9.56 2.69
N LEU A 54 19.91 10.29 2.84
CA LEU A 54 19.75 11.31 3.88
C LEU A 54 19.65 10.67 5.26
N GLU A 55 20.18 11.35 6.27
CA GLU A 55 20.24 10.84 7.65
C GLU A 55 19.72 11.84 8.70
N GLY A 56 19.55 11.35 9.92
CA GLY A 56 19.10 12.14 11.05
C GLY A 56 17.58 12.42 11.05
N PRO A 57 17.10 13.26 11.97
CA PRO A 57 15.68 13.52 12.11
C PRO A 57 15.14 14.46 11.03
N ILE A 58 13.85 14.33 10.75
CA ILE A 58 13.10 15.29 9.93
C ILE A 58 13.13 16.65 10.66
N PRO A 59 13.55 17.74 10.01
CA PRO A 59 13.64 19.04 10.66
C PRO A 59 12.25 19.59 10.95
N GLN A 60 12.04 20.01 12.20
CA GLN A 60 10.79 20.60 12.69
C GLN A 60 10.30 21.79 11.85
N SER A 61 11.22 22.51 11.19
CA SER A 61 10.91 23.65 10.33
C SER A 61 10.03 23.31 9.15
N LEU A 62 9.92 22.04 8.76
CA LEU A 62 8.99 21.58 7.72
C LEU A 62 7.52 21.95 8.03
N VAL A 63 7.17 22.14 9.32
CA VAL A 63 5.85 22.63 9.75
C VAL A 63 5.52 24.05 9.24
N ASN A 64 6.50 24.77 8.72
CA ASN A 64 6.31 26.09 8.13
C ASN A 64 5.66 26.03 6.75
N CYS A 65 5.76 24.90 6.03
CA CYS A 65 5.15 24.71 4.71
C CYS A 65 3.65 24.37 4.89
N LYS A 66 2.81 25.39 5.09
CA LYS A 66 1.39 25.22 5.47
C LYS A 66 0.54 24.54 4.41
N ASP A 67 0.91 24.71 3.15
CA ASP A 67 0.21 24.13 1.99
C ASP A 67 0.74 22.74 1.62
N LEU A 68 1.71 22.21 2.38
CA LEU A 68 2.31 20.91 2.10
C LEU A 68 1.27 19.82 2.23
N ALA A 69 1.03 19.14 1.10
CA ALA A 69 0.00 18.13 0.96
C ALA A 69 0.59 16.76 0.59
N LEU A 70 1.77 16.73 -0.06
CA LEU A 70 2.52 15.51 -0.36
C LEU A 70 3.92 15.59 0.25
N LEU A 71 4.24 14.62 1.11
CA LEU A 71 5.58 14.42 1.67
C LEU A 71 6.05 12.98 1.44
N ASP A 72 7.08 12.80 0.62
CA ASP A 72 7.71 11.49 0.40
C ASP A 72 9.21 11.55 0.72
N LEU A 73 9.57 10.95 1.86
CA LEU A 73 10.93 10.85 2.38
C LEU A 73 11.45 9.40 2.39
N GLY A 74 10.73 8.47 1.74
CA GLY A 74 11.02 7.04 1.86
C GLY A 74 12.37 6.62 1.28
N ASN A 75 12.86 5.43 1.60
CA ASN A 75 14.12 4.89 1.08
C ASN A 75 15.30 5.86 1.32
N ASN A 76 15.54 6.15 2.59
CA ASN A 76 16.63 6.97 3.09
C ASN A 76 17.19 6.35 4.40
N ASN A 77 18.05 7.08 5.10
CA ASN A 77 18.63 6.70 6.38
C ASN A 77 18.13 7.60 7.54
N LEU A 78 16.94 8.18 7.39
CA LEU A 78 16.36 9.11 8.37
C LEU A 78 16.02 8.38 9.67
N SER A 79 16.11 9.08 10.79
CA SER A 79 15.96 8.48 12.13
C SER A 79 15.12 9.35 13.07
N GLY A 80 14.90 8.88 14.29
CA GLY A 80 14.10 9.58 15.31
C GLY A 80 12.71 8.97 15.47
N THR A 81 11.90 9.56 16.35
CA THR A 81 10.54 9.10 16.62
C THR A 81 9.55 9.62 15.58
N PHE A 82 8.33 9.05 15.57
CA PHE A 82 7.28 9.49 14.66
C PHE A 82 7.01 10.99 14.84
N PRO A 83 7.11 11.81 13.77
CA PRO A 83 6.98 13.26 13.84
C PRO A 83 5.50 13.68 13.96
N THR A 84 4.91 13.54 15.16
CA THR A 84 3.49 13.85 15.44
C THR A 84 3.09 15.27 15.06
N TRP A 85 4.04 16.21 15.09
CA TRP A 85 3.86 17.60 14.69
C TRP A 85 3.55 17.78 13.20
N LEU A 86 3.79 16.78 12.34
CA LEU A 86 3.29 16.77 10.97
C LEU A 86 1.76 16.80 10.91
N GLY A 87 1.08 16.37 11.97
CA GLY A 87 -0.37 16.44 12.08
C GLY A 87 -0.94 17.86 12.05
N LYS A 88 -0.10 18.90 12.20
CA LYS A 88 -0.49 20.32 12.05
C LYS A 88 -0.56 20.77 10.58
N LEU A 89 -0.05 19.96 9.66
CA LEU A 89 -0.09 20.23 8.22
C LEU A 89 -1.31 19.57 7.60
N ASN A 90 -1.71 20.07 6.42
CA ASN A 90 -2.83 19.51 5.67
C ASN A 90 -2.37 18.37 4.73
N LEU A 91 -1.58 17.44 5.27
CA LEU A 91 -1.01 16.34 4.50
C LEU A 91 -2.11 15.39 4.02
N GLN A 92 -2.01 15.01 2.75
CA GLN A 92 -2.84 13.99 2.11
C GLN A 92 -2.04 12.71 1.85
N VAL A 93 -0.74 12.83 1.61
CA VAL A 93 0.18 11.70 1.39
C VAL A 93 1.41 11.86 2.28
N LEU A 94 1.71 10.82 3.06
CA LEU A 94 2.88 10.73 3.92
C LEU A 94 3.61 9.41 3.66
N GLY A 95 4.77 9.47 3.00
CA GLY A 95 5.66 8.33 2.79
C GLY A 95 6.93 8.47 3.63
N LEU A 96 7.11 7.60 4.62
CA LEU A 96 8.30 7.49 5.47
C LEU A 96 8.97 6.11 5.38
N ARG A 97 8.51 5.27 4.46
CA ARG A 97 8.96 3.88 4.30
C ARG A 97 10.46 3.71 4.16
N PHE A 98 11.02 2.57 4.53
CA PHE A 98 12.45 2.25 4.37
C PHE A 98 13.35 3.35 4.93
N ASN A 99 13.29 3.52 6.26
CA ASN A 99 14.13 4.44 7.04
C ASN A 99 14.48 3.76 8.38
N ARG A 100 15.01 4.53 9.36
CA ARG A 100 15.33 4.09 10.72
C ARG A 100 14.48 4.81 11.77
N PHE A 101 13.23 5.14 11.45
CA PHE A 101 12.34 5.73 12.45
C PHE A 101 11.99 4.68 13.50
N HIS A 102 11.98 5.08 14.77
CA HIS A 102 11.92 4.11 15.88
C HIS A 102 11.04 4.58 17.03
N GLY A 103 10.85 3.68 17.99
CA GLY A 103 10.11 3.95 19.22
C GLY A 103 8.60 3.99 19.01
N HIS A 104 7.90 4.41 20.05
CA HIS A 104 6.45 4.43 20.07
C HIS A 104 5.87 5.55 19.22
N ILE A 105 4.82 5.25 18.46
CA ILE A 105 3.96 6.28 17.89
C ILE A 105 3.07 6.79 19.03
N VAL A 106 3.49 7.88 19.66
CA VAL A 106 2.78 8.48 20.79
C VAL A 106 1.56 9.24 20.29
N ASN A 107 0.47 9.16 21.04
CA ASN A 107 -0.73 9.94 20.81
C ASN A 107 -0.41 11.44 20.78
N SER A 108 -0.69 12.10 19.65
CA SER A 108 -0.78 13.57 19.61
C SER A 108 -1.97 14.00 20.45
N GLU A 109 -1.80 15.02 21.31
CA GLU A 109 -2.89 15.60 22.11
C GLU A 109 -3.97 16.27 21.25
N VAL A 110 -3.71 16.48 19.95
CA VAL A 110 -4.60 17.20 19.04
C VAL A 110 -5.50 16.23 18.30
N ALA A 111 -6.78 16.19 18.68
CA ALA A 111 -7.83 15.34 18.11
C ALA A 111 -8.06 15.51 16.58
N SER A 112 -7.50 16.55 15.95
CA SER A 112 -7.62 16.84 14.52
C SER A 112 -6.35 16.56 13.69
N SER A 113 -5.34 15.89 14.27
CA SER A 113 -4.09 15.59 13.56
C SER A 113 -4.32 14.66 12.37
N PHE A 114 -3.76 14.95 11.19
CA PHE A 114 -3.82 14.05 10.02
C PHE A 114 -5.22 13.76 9.43
N SER A 115 -6.22 14.62 9.69
CA SER A 115 -7.60 14.45 9.22
C SER A 115 -7.77 14.35 7.69
N HIS A 116 -6.79 14.82 6.93
CA HIS A 116 -6.80 14.82 5.47
C HIS A 116 -5.91 13.74 4.84
N LEU A 117 -5.16 12.97 5.66
CA LEU A 117 -4.33 11.89 5.14
C LEU A 117 -5.20 10.84 4.45
N ARG A 118 -4.77 10.44 3.27
CA ARG A 118 -5.34 9.36 2.45
C ARG A 118 -4.38 8.20 2.34
N ILE A 119 -3.09 8.52 2.26
CA ILE A 119 -2.02 7.53 2.15
C ILE A 119 -1.03 7.79 3.28
N ILE A 120 -0.79 6.78 4.08
CA ILE A 120 0.27 6.75 5.07
C ILE A 120 1.06 5.46 4.93
N ASP A 121 2.34 5.60 4.61
CA ASP A 121 3.27 4.49 4.46
C ASP A 121 4.44 4.68 5.42
N LEU A 122 4.43 3.89 6.49
CA LEU A 122 5.47 3.83 7.53
C LEU A 122 6.27 2.52 7.45
N SER A 123 6.11 1.75 6.38
CA SER A 123 6.65 0.41 6.28
C SER A 123 8.18 0.37 6.36
N HIS A 124 8.76 -0.76 6.74
CA HIS A 124 10.22 -0.93 6.79
C HIS A 124 10.91 0.14 7.65
N ASN A 125 10.55 0.18 8.92
CA ASN A 125 11.13 1.03 9.96
C ASN A 125 11.32 0.22 11.26
N GLU A 126 11.66 0.90 12.34
CA GLU A 126 11.87 0.32 13.67
C GLU A 126 10.81 0.79 14.69
N PHE A 127 9.61 1.16 14.23
CA PHE A 127 8.53 1.59 15.13
C PHE A 127 8.11 0.44 16.05
N SER A 128 7.86 0.76 17.33
CA SER A 128 7.64 -0.24 18.38
C SER A 128 6.41 0.04 19.24
N GLY A 129 5.98 -0.96 19.99
CA GLY A 129 4.85 -0.89 20.91
C GLY A 129 3.48 -0.99 20.22
N CYS A 130 2.42 -0.64 20.94
CA CYS A 130 1.06 -0.80 20.44
C CYS A 130 0.71 0.22 19.37
N LEU A 131 -0.08 -0.20 18.38
CA LEU A 131 -0.64 0.71 17.39
C LEU A 131 -1.60 1.71 18.09
N PRO A 132 -1.35 3.02 18.04
CA PRO A 132 -2.13 3.99 18.81
C PRO A 132 -3.53 4.18 18.20
N PRO A 133 -4.62 3.88 18.95
CA PRO A 133 -5.98 4.05 18.45
C PRO A 133 -6.27 5.48 17.99
N LYS A 134 -5.75 6.49 18.70
CA LYS A 134 -5.99 7.91 18.37
C LYS A 134 -5.41 8.32 17.02
N LEU A 135 -4.32 7.70 16.56
CA LEU A 135 -3.82 7.96 15.21
C LEU A 135 -4.82 7.44 14.18
N LEU A 136 -5.36 6.24 14.37
CA LEU A 136 -6.36 5.66 13.48
C LEU A 136 -7.67 6.47 13.51
N GLU A 137 -8.10 6.93 14.69
CA GLU A 137 -9.26 7.83 14.85
C GLU A 137 -9.11 9.12 14.08
N SER A 138 -7.88 9.60 13.91
CA SER A 138 -7.62 10.90 13.31
C SER A 138 -7.57 10.87 11.78
N LEU A 139 -7.58 9.69 11.14
CA LEU A 139 -7.57 9.51 9.68
C LEU A 139 -8.96 9.70 9.05
N ASN A 140 -9.57 10.87 9.27
CA ASN A 140 -10.96 11.16 8.89
C ASN A 140 -11.24 10.99 7.38
N ALA A 141 -10.31 11.40 6.52
CA ALA A 141 -10.47 11.26 5.07
C ALA A 141 -10.54 9.78 4.63
N ILE A 142 -9.83 8.87 5.31
CA ILE A 142 -9.93 7.43 5.07
C ILE A 142 -11.23 6.87 5.67
N SER A 143 -11.65 7.36 6.83
CA SER A 143 -12.89 6.91 7.48
C SER A 143 -14.13 7.23 6.64
N ASN A 144 -14.29 8.51 6.27
CA ASN A 144 -15.52 9.00 5.63
C ASN A 144 -15.46 8.90 4.10
N GLY A 145 -14.28 8.63 3.54
CA GLY A 145 -14.04 8.78 2.12
C GLY A 145 -14.06 10.24 1.68
N TYR A 146 -13.88 10.45 0.38
CA TYR A 146 -13.91 11.78 -0.20
C TYR A 146 -15.33 12.09 -0.74
N GLU A 147 -16.16 12.76 0.06
CA GLU A 147 -17.44 13.29 -0.42
C GLU A 147 -17.19 14.46 -1.38
N LYS A 148 -17.65 14.32 -2.63
CA LYS A 148 -17.66 15.39 -3.63
C LYS A 148 -18.44 16.61 -3.13
N LYS A 149 -17.75 17.72 -2.83
CA LYS A 149 -18.21 19.11 -3.05
C LYS A 149 -17.01 20.03 -3.30
N GLY A 150 -16.59 20.11 -4.56
CA GLY A 150 -15.52 21.02 -5.01
C GLY A 150 -14.47 20.30 -5.85
N GLU A 151 -14.02 20.93 -6.93
CA GLU A 151 -12.95 20.42 -7.79
C GLU A 151 -11.68 20.19 -6.98
N VAL A 152 -10.99 19.08 -7.29
CA VAL A 152 -9.78 18.63 -6.59
C VAL A 152 -8.60 19.52 -7.00
N GLU A 153 -8.13 20.39 -6.10
CA GLU A 153 -6.99 21.27 -6.36
C GLU A 153 -5.62 20.61 -6.15
N PHE A 154 -5.56 19.38 -5.61
CA PHE A 154 -4.32 18.72 -5.17
C PHE A 154 -3.26 18.52 -6.28
N MET A 155 -3.62 18.73 -7.55
CA MET A 155 -2.70 18.75 -8.69
C MET A 155 -3.15 19.69 -9.83
N ARG A 156 -3.91 20.76 -9.54
CA ARG A 156 -4.34 21.73 -10.57
C ARG A 156 -3.47 22.98 -10.46
N THR A 157 -2.56 23.23 -11.40
CA THR A 157 -2.13 24.62 -11.63
C THR A 157 -3.22 25.37 -12.37
N GLY A 158 -3.37 26.65 -12.06
CA GLY A 158 -4.30 27.56 -12.72
C GLY A 158 -4.29 27.41 -14.24
N SER A 159 -5.49 27.50 -14.81
CA SER A 159 -5.74 27.44 -16.25
C SER A 159 -4.97 28.54 -16.98
N THR A 160 -4.05 28.15 -17.85
CA THR A 160 -3.76 28.96 -19.03
C THR A 160 -4.24 28.12 -20.22
N TYR A 161 -5.23 28.63 -20.95
CA TYR A 161 -5.86 27.98 -22.12
C TYR A 161 -6.71 26.71 -21.90
N GLY A 162 -7.31 26.50 -20.72
CA GLY A 162 -8.36 25.48 -20.57
C GLY A 162 -7.90 24.01 -20.61
N PHE A 163 -6.61 23.74 -20.47
CA PHE A 163 -6.07 22.41 -20.25
C PHE A 163 -5.60 22.25 -18.81
N SER A 164 -6.15 21.25 -18.10
CA SER A 164 -5.68 20.82 -16.79
C SER A 164 -4.34 20.11 -16.95
N VAL A 165 -3.24 20.73 -16.50
CA VAL A 165 -1.94 20.05 -16.43
C VAL A 165 -1.90 19.23 -15.14
N TYR A 166 -2.11 17.91 -15.26
CA TYR A 166 -1.94 16.95 -14.17
C TYR A 166 -0.45 16.66 -13.98
N TYR A 167 0.03 16.62 -12.74
CA TYR A 167 1.42 16.26 -12.47
C TYR A 167 1.67 14.76 -12.68
N ASP A 168 2.74 14.43 -13.40
CA ASP A 168 3.17 13.07 -13.78
C ASP A 168 4.00 12.40 -12.66
N GLU A 169 3.67 12.68 -11.41
CA GLU A 169 4.45 12.24 -10.26
C GLU A 169 3.92 10.89 -9.74
N SER A 170 4.77 9.85 -9.75
CA SER A 170 4.45 8.52 -9.22
C SER A 170 4.75 8.43 -7.72
N PHE A 171 3.78 8.02 -6.92
CA PHE A 171 3.99 7.56 -5.54
C PHE A 171 4.01 6.04 -5.51
N TYR A 172 5.01 5.44 -4.87
CA TYR A 172 5.17 4.00 -4.84
C TYR A 172 4.64 3.45 -3.52
N ILE A 173 3.82 2.39 -3.58
CA ILE A 173 3.29 1.69 -2.42
C ILE A 173 3.20 0.19 -2.71
N THR A 174 3.36 -0.63 -1.68
CA THR A 174 3.25 -2.08 -1.81
C THR A 174 1.79 -2.52 -1.76
N ILE A 175 1.32 -3.21 -2.80
CA ILE A 175 -0.03 -3.76 -2.89
C ILE A 175 0.07 -5.20 -3.33
N LYS A 176 -0.56 -6.12 -2.58
CA LYS A 176 -0.49 -7.56 -2.86
C LYS A 176 0.96 -8.07 -3.01
N GLY A 177 1.88 -7.51 -2.22
CA GLY A 177 3.32 -7.84 -2.26
C GLY A 177 4.09 -7.27 -3.44
N LEU A 178 3.47 -6.44 -4.29
CA LEU A 178 4.12 -5.80 -5.43
C LEU A 178 4.26 -4.30 -5.18
N GLU A 179 5.46 -3.75 -5.42
CA GLU A 179 5.65 -2.30 -5.42
C GLU A 179 4.99 -1.69 -6.66
N MET A 180 3.96 -0.89 -6.43
CA MET A 180 3.15 -0.29 -7.48
C MET A 180 3.40 1.22 -7.50
N GLY A 181 3.88 1.73 -8.64
CA GLY A 181 3.97 3.17 -8.89
C GLY A 181 2.63 3.73 -9.34
N TYR A 182 2.06 4.64 -8.56
CA TYR A 182 0.82 5.34 -8.89
C TYR A 182 1.12 6.70 -9.52
N THR A 183 1.23 6.73 -10.85
CA THR A 183 1.24 7.96 -11.64
C THR A 183 -0.07 8.71 -11.42
N ARG A 184 -0.01 9.99 -11.05
CA ARG A 184 -1.20 10.79 -10.69
C ARG A 184 -1.94 10.12 -9.54
N ILE A 185 -1.40 10.20 -8.30
CA ILE A 185 -2.01 9.67 -7.07
C ILE A 185 -3.53 9.68 -7.22
N LEU A 186 -4.07 8.50 -7.57
CA LEU A 186 -5.45 8.41 -8.00
C LEU A 186 -6.24 8.84 -6.78
N ILE A 187 -7.07 9.86 -6.95
CA ILE A 187 -7.90 10.53 -5.93
C ILE A 187 -8.76 9.58 -5.08
N SER A 188 -8.81 8.30 -5.44
CA SER A 188 -9.48 7.20 -4.76
C SER A 188 -8.59 6.33 -3.86
N LEU A 189 -7.25 6.36 -3.99
CA LEU A 189 -6.39 5.47 -3.20
C LEU A 189 -6.36 5.90 -1.73
N MET A 190 -6.89 5.03 -0.89
CA MET A 190 -6.84 5.13 0.57
C MET A 190 -6.00 3.96 1.08
N ALA A 191 -4.84 4.24 1.64
CA ALA A 191 -3.86 3.21 1.96
C ALA A 191 -3.15 3.46 3.29
N VAL A 192 -3.04 2.40 4.07
CA VAL A 192 -2.29 2.33 5.32
C VAL A 192 -1.33 1.17 5.21
N ASP A 193 -0.03 1.46 5.15
CA ASP A 193 1.02 0.45 5.21
C ASP A 193 1.93 0.70 6.41
N PHE A 194 1.80 -0.16 7.43
CA PHE A 194 2.62 -0.18 8.64
C PHE A 194 3.44 -1.47 8.73
N SER A 195 3.62 -2.18 7.62
CA SER A 195 4.32 -3.47 7.59
C SER A 195 5.81 -3.35 7.92
N ASN A 196 6.46 -4.47 8.21
CA ASN A 196 7.92 -4.51 8.43
C ASN A 196 8.37 -3.52 9.53
N ASN A 197 7.78 -3.65 10.70
CA ASN A 197 8.08 -2.85 11.90
C ASN A 197 8.13 -3.78 13.13
N GLN A 198 8.17 -3.20 14.33
CA GLN A 198 8.18 -3.92 15.61
C GLN A 198 6.90 -3.64 16.42
N PHE A 199 5.76 -3.38 15.75
CA PHE A 199 4.50 -3.15 16.45
C PHE A 199 4.07 -4.40 17.22
N THR A 200 3.53 -4.21 18.42
CA THR A 200 3.10 -5.26 19.35
C THR A 200 1.66 -5.06 19.81
N GLY A 201 1.14 -5.98 20.62
CA GLY A 201 -0.20 -5.86 21.20
C GLY A 201 -1.28 -6.19 20.18
N HIS A 202 -2.53 -5.81 20.50
CA HIS A 202 -3.68 -6.14 19.67
C HIS A 202 -3.85 -5.13 18.53
N ILE A 203 -4.40 -5.59 17.41
CA ILE A 203 -4.91 -4.69 16.37
C ILE A 203 -6.17 -4.00 16.95
N PRO A 204 -6.18 -2.66 17.08
CA PRO A 204 -7.31 -1.96 17.69
C PRO A 204 -8.61 -2.08 16.87
N GLU A 205 -9.74 -2.34 17.52
CA GLU A 205 -11.08 -2.42 16.88
C GLU A 205 -11.46 -1.14 16.10
N ILE A 206 -10.87 0.00 16.45
CA ILE A 206 -11.09 1.27 15.73
C ILE A 206 -10.69 1.21 14.25
N ILE A 207 -9.83 0.26 13.86
CA ILE A 207 -9.41 0.08 12.47
C ILE A 207 -10.61 -0.10 11.53
N GLY A 208 -11.69 -0.71 11.99
CA GLY A 208 -12.93 -0.86 11.25
C GLY A 208 -13.70 0.44 10.95
N LYS A 209 -13.28 1.59 11.50
CA LYS A 209 -13.81 2.91 11.12
C LYS A 209 -13.23 3.44 9.82
N LEU A 210 -12.12 2.89 9.34
CA LEU A 210 -11.45 3.30 8.10
C LEU A 210 -12.20 2.78 6.85
N GLN A 211 -13.49 3.06 6.73
CA GLN A 211 -14.40 2.38 5.79
C GLN A 211 -14.08 2.62 4.31
N SER A 212 -13.32 3.66 3.97
CA SER A 212 -12.87 3.89 2.59
C SER A 212 -11.50 3.31 2.27
N LEU A 213 -10.87 2.60 3.20
CA LEU A 213 -9.55 1.99 3.00
C LEU A 213 -9.58 0.95 1.88
N ILE A 214 -8.63 1.05 0.95
CA ILE A 214 -8.43 0.12 -0.17
C ILE A 214 -7.28 -0.85 0.14
N VAL A 215 -6.22 -0.34 0.77
CA VAL A 215 -5.03 -1.13 1.10
C VAL A 215 -4.76 -1.03 2.59
N LEU A 216 -4.75 -2.18 3.25
CA LEU A 216 -4.28 -2.33 4.63
C LEU A 216 -3.16 -3.36 4.68
N ASN A 217 -1.97 -2.92 5.07
CA ASN A 217 -0.83 -3.80 5.26
C ASN A 217 -0.26 -3.62 6.67
N LEU A 218 -0.39 -4.66 7.49
CA LEU A 218 0.14 -4.74 8.86
C LEU A 218 1.12 -5.91 9.00
N SER A 219 1.54 -6.52 7.90
CA SER A 219 2.36 -7.73 7.92
C SER A 219 3.76 -7.48 8.47
N HIS A 220 4.47 -8.56 8.83
CA HIS A 220 5.84 -8.48 9.34
C HIS A 220 5.96 -7.57 10.57
N ASN A 221 5.15 -7.85 11.58
CA ASN A 221 5.13 -7.18 12.87
C ASN A 221 5.07 -8.24 14.00
N SER A 222 4.79 -7.80 15.22
CA SER A 222 4.58 -8.67 16.39
C SER A 222 3.19 -8.49 17.01
N PHE A 223 2.16 -8.20 16.19
CA PHE A 223 0.78 -8.13 16.68
C PHE A 223 0.32 -9.47 17.25
N THR A 224 -0.41 -9.44 18.36
CA THR A 224 -0.90 -10.58 19.14
C THR A 224 -2.42 -10.51 19.32
N GLY A 225 -3.02 -11.61 19.78
CA GLY A 225 -4.47 -11.68 20.01
C GLY A 225 -5.26 -11.94 18.73
N PRO A 226 -6.61 -11.94 18.83
CA PRO A 226 -7.46 -12.25 17.70
C PRO A 226 -7.49 -11.14 16.66
N ILE A 227 -7.81 -11.51 15.42
CA ILE A 227 -8.17 -10.57 14.36
C ILE A 227 -9.48 -9.87 14.78
N PRO A 228 -9.51 -8.52 14.89
CA PRO A 228 -10.71 -7.80 15.33
C PRO A 228 -11.84 -7.96 14.30
N SER A 229 -13.04 -8.26 14.80
CA SER A 229 -14.21 -8.47 13.94
C SER A 229 -14.59 -7.20 13.16
N SER A 230 -14.26 -6.01 13.68
CA SER A 230 -14.51 -4.74 12.99
C SER A 230 -13.81 -4.61 11.64
N LEU A 231 -12.79 -5.42 11.33
CA LEU A 231 -12.16 -5.46 10.00
C LEU A 231 -13.17 -5.83 8.90
N SER A 232 -14.28 -6.50 9.23
CA SER A 232 -15.37 -6.75 8.27
C SER A 232 -16.05 -5.46 7.77
N ASN A 233 -15.89 -4.34 8.48
CA ASN A 233 -16.47 -3.05 8.09
C ASN A 233 -15.67 -2.35 6.98
N LEU A 234 -14.48 -2.85 6.63
CA LEU A 234 -13.63 -2.30 5.58
C LEU A 234 -14.14 -2.72 4.19
N SER A 235 -15.36 -2.34 3.84
CA SER A 235 -16.08 -2.83 2.66
C SER A 235 -15.43 -2.49 1.31
N LYS A 236 -14.51 -1.52 1.27
CA LYS A 236 -13.76 -1.11 0.07
C LYS A 236 -12.36 -1.70 -0.03
N VAL A 237 -11.91 -2.50 0.95
CA VAL A 237 -10.54 -3.01 0.96
C VAL A 237 -10.36 -4.03 -0.18
N GLU A 238 -9.28 -3.90 -0.93
CA GLU A 238 -8.91 -4.77 -2.06
C GLU A 238 -7.62 -5.56 -1.77
N SER A 239 -6.82 -5.09 -0.80
CA SER A 239 -5.59 -5.72 -0.36
C SER A 239 -5.52 -5.63 1.16
N LEU A 240 -5.63 -6.78 1.82
CA LEU A 240 -5.48 -6.92 3.27
C LEU A 240 -4.36 -7.93 3.55
N ASP A 241 -3.29 -7.46 4.19
CA ASP A 241 -2.17 -8.32 4.59
C ASP A 241 -1.89 -8.19 6.10
N LEU A 242 -2.10 -9.30 6.82
CA LEU A 242 -1.84 -9.45 8.25
C LEU A 242 -0.77 -10.52 8.52
N SER A 243 -0.12 -11.05 7.48
CA SER A 243 0.82 -12.16 7.55
C SER A 243 2.06 -11.83 8.40
N SER A 244 2.82 -12.86 8.78
CA SER A 244 4.07 -12.67 9.55
C SER A 244 3.86 -11.84 10.84
N ASN A 245 2.84 -12.22 11.62
CA ASN A 245 2.53 -11.69 12.94
C ASN A 245 2.39 -12.84 13.97
N LYS A 246 2.01 -12.52 15.20
CA LYS A 246 1.72 -13.48 16.29
C LYS A 246 0.22 -13.53 16.65
N LEU A 247 -0.64 -13.26 15.66
CA LEU A 247 -2.09 -13.28 15.81
C LEU A 247 -2.58 -14.71 16.13
N ASP A 248 -3.58 -14.83 16.98
CA ASP A 248 -4.16 -16.10 17.39
C ASP A 248 -5.70 -16.09 17.27
N GLY A 249 -6.35 -17.13 17.80
CA GLY A 249 -7.82 -17.26 17.70
C GLY A 249 -8.31 -17.72 16.32
N ARG A 250 -9.62 -17.60 16.10
CA ARG A 250 -10.27 -17.97 14.84
C ARG A 250 -10.39 -16.74 13.94
N ILE A 251 -10.33 -16.95 12.63
CA ILE A 251 -10.69 -15.93 11.65
C ILE A 251 -12.18 -15.56 11.85
N PRO A 252 -12.52 -14.28 12.11
CA PRO A 252 -13.91 -13.86 12.26
C PRO A 252 -14.74 -14.19 11.01
N ALA A 253 -15.86 -14.89 11.17
CA ALA A 253 -16.72 -15.28 10.06
C ALA A 253 -17.26 -14.06 9.27
N GLN A 254 -17.35 -12.90 9.92
CA GLN A 254 -17.76 -11.64 9.33
C GLN A 254 -16.82 -11.17 8.22
N LEU A 255 -15.55 -11.61 8.21
CA LEU A 255 -14.61 -11.27 7.14
C LEU A 255 -15.03 -11.86 5.79
N ASN A 256 -15.83 -12.93 5.76
CA ASN A 256 -16.38 -13.48 4.52
C ASN A 256 -17.25 -12.47 3.75
N ASN A 257 -17.76 -11.44 4.43
CA ASN A 257 -18.56 -10.38 3.79
C ASN A 257 -17.72 -9.34 3.03
N LEU A 258 -16.39 -9.41 3.11
CA LEU A 258 -15.53 -8.56 2.30
C LEU A 258 -15.55 -9.08 0.85
N GLY A 259 -16.13 -8.30 -0.07
CA GLY A 259 -16.42 -8.74 -1.45
C GLY A 259 -15.22 -9.17 -2.30
N PHE A 260 -13.97 -8.88 -1.89
CA PHE A 260 -12.76 -9.42 -2.54
C PHE A 260 -12.39 -10.83 -2.04
N LEU A 261 -12.82 -11.22 -0.83
CA LEU A 261 -12.75 -12.60 -0.34
C LEU A 261 -13.86 -13.47 -0.94
N ALA A 262 -14.92 -12.87 -1.49
CA ALA A 262 -15.95 -13.60 -2.26
C ALA A 262 -15.41 -14.23 -3.56
N GLY A 263 -14.19 -13.89 -3.99
CA GLY A 263 -13.45 -14.68 -4.99
C GLY A 263 -13.01 -16.07 -4.49
N LEU A 264 -13.23 -16.38 -3.20
CA LEU A 264 -13.07 -17.71 -2.59
C LEU A 264 -14.40 -18.47 -2.46
N GLU A 265 -15.50 -17.96 -3.03
CA GLU A 265 -16.71 -18.79 -3.14
C GLU A 265 -16.36 -20.05 -3.96
N PRO A 266 -16.58 -21.27 -3.42
CA PRO A 266 -16.65 -22.42 -4.30
C PRO A 266 -17.71 -22.11 -5.37
N PRO A 267 -17.47 -22.48 -6.64
CA PRO A 267 -18.42 -22.18 -7.71
C PRO A 267 -19.81 -22.65 -7.30
N PRO A 268 -20.87 -21.88 -7.65
CA PRO A 268 -22.22 -22.23 -7.26
C PRO A 268 -22.50 -23.66 -7.71
N THR A 269 -23.01 -24.48 -6.78
CA THR A 269 -23.59 -25.78 -7.08
C THR A 269 -24.90 -25.56 -7.81
N ILE A 270 -24.84 -25.06 -9.04
CA ILE A 270 -25.90 -25.27 -10.00
C ILE A 270 -25.60 -26.63 -10.57
N PHE A 271 -26.29 -27.64 -10.07
CA PHE A 271 -26.97 -28.67 -10.84
C PHE A 271 -27.79 -29.44 -9.81
N ASP A 272 -28.95 -28.88 -9.45
CA ASP A 272 -30.07 -29.75 -9.13
C ASP A 272 -30.34 -30.60 -10.37
N ASP A 273 -30.66 -31.85 -10.09
CA ASP A 273 -30.73 -33.00 -10.98
C ASP A 273 -31.47 -32.71 -12.29
N ASP A 274 -30.83 -33.05 -13.42
CA ASP A 274 -31.40 -33.97 -14.42
C ASP A 274 -30.35 -34.29 -15.50
N ASP A 275 -30.32 -35.56 -15.89
CA ASP A 275 -29.63 -36.20 -17.03
C ASP A 275 -28.12 -36.55 -16.94
N ASP A 276 -27.90 -37.82 -16.59
CA ASP A 276 -26.99 -38.82 -17.18
C ASP A 276 -25.82 -38.32 -18.07
N ASP A 277 -24.62 -38.16 -17.47
CA ASP A 277 -23.35 -38.49 -18.15
C ASP A 277 -22.22 -38.73 -17.14
N THR A 278 -21.61 -39.91 -17.23
CA THR A 278 -20.50 -40.45 -16.44
C THR A 278 -19.16 -39.72 -16.69
N THR A 279 -19.04 -38.46 -16.25
CA THR A 279 -17.75 -37.74 -16.26
C THR A 279 -17.43 -36.94 -14.99
N LYS A 280 -18.16 -37.16 -13.88
CA LYS A 280 -17.84 -36.56 -12.57
C LYS A 280 -16.77 -37.36 -11.81
N GLU A 281 -15.52 -37.37 -12.29
CA GLU A 281 -14.39 -37.67 -11.41
C GLU A 281 -13.06 -37.03 -11.82
N LEU A 282 -13.08 -35.72 -12.12
CA LEU A 282 -11.89 -34.88 -12.00
C LEU A 282 -12.22 -33.72 -11.07
N ASN A 283 -12.12 -34.03 -9.78
CA ASN A 283 -12.43 -33.17 -8.66
C ASN A 283 -11.57 -31.89 -8.72
N TRP A 284 -12.18 -30.72 -8.68
CA TRP A 284 -11.56 -29.38 -8.69
C TRP A 284 -10.43 -29.21 -7.66
N ARG A 285 -10.42 -30.05 -6.61
CA ARG A 285 -9.32 -30.19 -5.65
C ARG A 285 -7.97 -30.54 -6.30
N PHE A 286 -7.95 -31.32 -7.39
CA PHE A 286 -6.74 -31.65 -8.15
C PHE A 286 -6.21 -30.44 -8.94
N SER A 287 -7.11 -29.60 -9.47
CA SER A 287 -6.75 -28.37 -10.18
C SER A 287 -6.21 -27.28 -9.24
N ILE A 288 -6.72 -27.22 -8.01
CA ILE A 288 -6.20 -26.31 -6.97
C ILE A 288 -4.83 -26.79 -6.45
N LEU A 289 -4.61 -28.10 -6.30
CA LEU A 289 -3.32 -28.65 -5.86
C LEU A 289 -2.20 -28.45 -6.89
N MET A 290 -2.53 -28.42 -8.19
CA MET A 290 -1.57 -28.14 -9.28
C MET A 290 -1.26 -26.64 -9.46
N GLY A 291 -2.01 -25.77 -8.78
CA GLY A 291 -1.99 -24.32 -8.96
C GLY A 291 -1.10 -23.52 -7.99
N TYR A 292 -0.45 -24.14 -7.02
CA TYR A 292 0.44 -23.44 -6.08
C TYR A 292 1.88 -23.99 -6.18
N GLY A 293 2.73 -23.26 -6.92
CA GLY A 293 4.16 -23.54 -7.15
C GLY A 293 4.46 -24.44 -8.35
N SER A 294 5.54 -24.16 -9.09
CA SER A 294 6.08 -24.82 -10.32
C SER A 294 5.12 -25.07 -11.52
N GLY A 295 3.84 -25.32 -11.30
CA GLY A 295 2.82 -25.60 -12.32
C GLY A 295 2.37 -24.39 -13.13
N LEU A 296 2.44 -23.16 -12.59
CA LEU A 296 2.11 -21.95 -13.35
C LEU A 296 3.14 -21.67 -14.45
N VAL A 297 4.43 -21.86 -14.14
CA VAL A 297 5.54 -21.70 -15.10
C VAL A 297 5.48 -22.80 -16.16
N PHE A 298 5.22 -24.05 -15.74
CA PHE A 298 5.02 -25.16 -16.68
C PHE A 298 3.76 -24.96 -17.54
N GLY A 299 2.67 -24.44 -16.97
CA GLY A 299 1.40 -24.19 -17.65
C GLY A 299 1.50 -23.06 -18.68
N LEU A 300 2.17 -21.95 -18.34
CA LEU A 300 2.43 -20.85 -19.27
C LEU A 300 3.42 -21.27 -20.36
N SER A 301 4.45 -22.06 -20.03
CA SER A 301 5.40 -22.60 -21.01
C SER A 301 4.73 -23.58 -21.97
N MET A 302 3.88 -24.48 -21.46
CA MET A 302 3.12 -25.43 -22.28
C MET A 302 2.08 -24.71 -23.14
N GLY A 303 1.39 -23.71 -22.59
CA GLY A 303 0.47 -22.85 -23.32
C GLY A 303 1.16 -22.08 -24.46
N TYR A 304 2.34 -21.51 -24.21
CA TYR A 304 3.15 -20.84 -25.22
C TYR A 304 3.60 -21.81 -26.33
N ILE A 305 4.05 -23.02 -25.98
CA ILE A 305 4.46 -24.05 -26.97
C ILE A 305 3.26 -24.48 -27.83
N VAL A 306 2.08 -24.68 -27.25
CA VAL A 306 0.86 -25.03 -27.99
C VAL A 306 0.41 -23.88 -28.90
N PHE A 307 0.47 -22.63 -28.45
CA PHE A 307 0.09 -21.49 -29.30
C PHE A 307 1.08 -21.22 -30.44
N THR A 308 2.37 -21.47 -30.23
CA THR A 308 3.41 -21.24 -31.24
C THR A 308 3.59 -22.40 -32.21
N THR A 309 3.42 -23.64 -31.74
CA THR A 309 3.59 -24.86 -32.56
C THR A 309 2.26 -25.50 -33.01
N GLY A 310 1.14 -24.95 -32.56
CA GLY A 310 -0.21 -25.46 -32.82
C GLY A 310 -0.53 -26.73 -32.03
N LYS A 311 -0.57 -27.89 -32.69
CA LYS A 311 -0.94 -29.18 -32.09
C LYS A 311 0.26 -30.14 -32.06
N PRO A 312 1.19 -29.99 -31.09
CA PRO A 312 2.37 -30.84 -31.03
C PRO A 312 1.99 -32.32 -30.85
N SER A 313 2.47 -33.16 -31.76
CA SER A 313 2.09 -34.58 -31.86
C SER A 313 2.47 -35.41 -30.63
N TRP A 314 3.51 -35.00 -29.90
CA TRP A 314 3.94 -35.64 -28.65
C TRP A 314 2.94 -35.37 -27.50
N PHE A 315 2.31 -34.19 -27.46
CA PHE A 315 1.32 -33.82 -26.47
C PHE A 315 0.03 -34.64 -26.65
N LEU A 316 -0.43 -34.79 -27.90
CA LEU A 316 -1.56 -35.66 -28.25
C LEU A 316 -1.28 -37.15 -27.97
N LYS A 317 -0.02 -37.60 -28.12
CA LYS A 317 0.38 -38.97 -27.74
C LYS A 317 0.37 -39.16 -26.22
N MET A 318 0.70 -38.13 -25.46
CA MET A 318 0.70 -38.18 -23.99
C MET A 318 -0.73 -38.29 -23.44
N THR A 319 -1.67 -37.47 -23.95
CA THR A 319 -3.08 -37.55 -23.54
C THR A 319 -3.72 -38.88 -23.90
N LYS A 320 -3.43 -39.42 -25.09
CA LYS A 320 -3.90 -40.76 -25.51
C LYS A 320 -3.34 -41.90 -24.64
N ARG A 321 -2.07 -41.83 -24.23
CA ARG A 321 -1.44 -42.82 -23.34
C ARG A 321 -2.03 -42.79 -21.93
N VAL A 322 -2.41 -41.60 -21.44
CA VAL A 322 -3.09 -41.46 -20.15
C VAL A 322 -4.50 -42.04 -20.22
N GLN A 323 -5.28 -41.76 -21.28
CA GLN A 323 -6.61 -42.34 -21.48
C GLN A 323 -6.60 -43.88 -21.60
N GLN A 324 -5.65 -44.47 -22.34
CA GLN A 324 -5.56 -45.93 -22.47
C GLN A 324 -5.23 -46.67 -21.17
N LYS A 325 -4.50 -46.03 -20.24
CA LYS A 325 -4.21 -46.59 -18.91
C LYS A 325 -5.44 -46.64 -17.99
N TYR A 326 -6.45 -45.83 -18.26
CA TYR A 326 -7.71 -45.83 -17.50
C TYR A 326 -8.72 -46.85 -18.05
N VAL A 327 -8.70 -47.13 -19.35
CA VAL A 327 -9.63 -48.10 -20.00
C VAL A 327 -9.25 -49.57 -19.74
N THR A 328 -8.02 -49.87 -19.33
CA THR A 328 -7.57 -51.26 -19.05
C THR A 328 -7.67 -51.67 -17.56
N ARG A 329 -8.33 -50.88 -16.72
CA ARG A 329 -8.53 -51.14 -15.29
C ARG A 329 -10.01 -51.19 -14.83
N THR A 330 -10.90 -51.50 -15.76
CA THR A 330 -12.31 -51.90 -15.53
C THR A 330 -12.52 -53.29 -16.12
#